data_AF-A0A227GQJ0-F1
#
_entry.id   AF-A0A227GQJ0-F1
#
_cell.length_a   1.000
_cell.length_b   1.000
_cell.length_c   1.000
_cell.angle_alpha   90.00
_cell.angle_beta   90.00
_cell.angle_gamma   90.00
#
_symmetry.space_group_name_H-M   'P 1'
#
loop_
_entity.id
_entity.type
_entity.pdbx_description
1 polymer ?
#
loop_
_entity_poly.entity_id
_entity_poly.type
_entity_poly.pdbx_seq_one_letter_code
_entity_poly.pdbx_strand_id
1 'polypeptide(L)' 'GIVGTKPYAASGSYIKKMSDYCKGCHYDNKARSGEGSCPFNSLYWRFMDKHEKRLATNPRIGMIFRSWDNMEA' A
#
# COMPACT_ATOMS: atom_id res chain seq x y z
N GLY A 1 -2.03 -15.03 11.57
CA GLY A 1 -1.04 -14.37 12.43
C GLY A 1 -0.50 -15.29 13.51
N ILE A 2 -0.23 -16.56 13.20
CA ILE A 2 0.26 -17.57 14.17
C ILE A 2 1.65 -17.17 14.70
N VAL A 3 2.46 -16.53 13.86
CA VAL A 3 3.77 -15.94 14.21
C VAL A 3 3.70 -14.46 14.64
N GLY A 4 2.51 -13.93 14.99
CA GLY A 4 2.37 -12.55 15.47
C GLY A 4 2.65 -11.46 14.41
N THR A 5 2.64 -11.81 13.13
CA THR A 5 2.98 -10.89 12.02
C THR A 5 1.77 -10.07 11.54
N LYS A 6 2.05 -8.84 11.08
CA LYS A 6 1.12 -8.08 10.23
C LYS A 6 1.20 -8.64 8.80
N PRO A 7 0.16 -8.50 7.95
CA PRO A 7 0.32 -8.68 6.50
C PRO A 7 1.45 -7.77 5.98
N TYR A 8 2.41 -8.37 5.28
CA TYR A 8 3.49 -7.67 4.60
C TYR A 8 3.01 -7.12 3.26
N ALA A 9 2.06 -6.19 3.32
CA ALA A 9 1.60 -5.42 2.17
C ALA A 9 2.34 -4.08 2.15
N ALA A 10 2.87 -3.69 0.99
CA ALA A 10 3.56 -2.43 0.80
C ALA A 10 3.31 -1.89 -0.61
N SER A 11 3.36 -0.56 -0.75
CA SER A 11 3.27 0.13 -2.04
C SER A 11 4.65 0.27 -2.71
N GLY A 12 4.68 0.85 -3.90
CA GLY A 12 5.93 1.13 -4.62
C GLY A 12 6.91 2.03 -3.85
N SER A 13 6.40 2.82 -2.89
CA SER A 13 7.24 3.64 -1.99
C SER A 13 8.23 2.82 -1.18
N TYR A 14 7.84 1.62 -0.70
CA TYR A 14 8.74 0.76 0.05
C TYR A 14 9.84 0.18 -0.85
N ILE A 15 9.46 -0.28 -2.05
CA ILE A 15 10.39 -0.82 -3.04
C ILE A 15 11.44 0.23 -3.39
N LYS A 16 11.03 1.46 -3.69
CA LYS A 16 11.94 2.58 -3.95
C LYS A 16 12.87 2.89 -2.77
N LYS A 17 12.37 2.81 -1.54
CA LYS A 17 13.19 3.11 -0.35
C LYS A 17 14.26 2.05 -0.13
N MET A 18 13.96 0.79 -0.44
CA MET A 18 14.82 -0.36 -0.15
C MET A 18 15.64 -0.85 -1.35
N SER A 19 15.44 -0.28 -2.54
CA SER A 19 16.10 -0.70 -3.78
C SER A 19 16.32 0.48 -4.73
N ASP A 20 17.06 0.23 -5.81
CA ASP A 20 17.30 1.15 -6.91
C ASP A 20 16.48 0.82 -8.18
N TYR A 21 15.64 -0.21 -8.15
CA TYR A 21 14.83 -0.66 -9.29
C TYR A 21 13.93 0.42 -9.89
N CYS A 22 13.48 1.36 -9.07
CA CYS A 22 12.60 2.44 -9.52
C CYS A 22 13.32 3.51 -10.37
N LYS A 23 14.65 3.52 -10.47
CA LYS A 23 15.40 4.57 -11.20
C LYS A 23 15.28 4.48 -12.72
N GLY A 24 15.11 3.27 -13.26
CA GLY A 24 14.95 3.00 -14.69
C GLY A 24 13.65 2.29 -15.04
N CYS A 25 12.69 2.26 -14.11
CA CYS A 25 11.42 1.58 -14.30
C CYS A 25 10.52 2.40 -15.24
N HIS A 26 9.80 1.72 -16.13
CA HIS A 26 8.78 2.34 -16.98
C HIS A 26 7.69 3.05 -16.17
N TYR A 27 7.39 2.55 -14.97
CA TYR A 27 6.34 3.08 -14.11
C TYR A 27 6.87 4.11 -13.10
N ASP A 28 6.10 5.16 -12.86
CA ASP A 28 6.38 6.14 -11.82
C ASP A 28 5.86 5.66 -10.45
N ASN A 29 6.79 5.54 -9.49
CA ASN A 29 6.50 5.21 -8.10
C ASN A 29 5.76 6.32 -7.35
N LYS A 30 5.88 7.58 -7.79
CA LYS A 30 5.24 8.74 -7.13
C LYS A 30 3.79 8.90 -7.58
N ALA A 31 3.47 8.51 -8.82
CA ALA A 31 2.11 8.51 -9.34
C ALA A 31 1.23 7.52 -8.56
N ARG A 32 0.08 8.01 -8.07
CA ARG A 32 -0.89 7.20 -7.30
C ARG A 32 -1.88 6.46 -8.19
N SER A 33 -2.19 7.02 -9.36
CA SER A 33 -3.16 6.50 -10.34
C SER A 33 -2.81 7.01 -11.74
N GLY A 34 -3.50 6.48 -12.75
CA GLY A 34 -3.32 6.86 -14.16
C GLY A 34 -2.35 5.93 -14.91
N GLU A 35 -2.31 6.14 -16.23
CA GLU A 35 -1.41 5.40 -17.12
C GLU A 35 0.05 5.72 -16.78
N GLY A 36 0.87 4.68 -16.59
CA GLY A 36 2.26 4.80 -16.13
C GLY A 36 2.44 4.84 -14.60
N SER A 37 1.38 4.79 -13.79
CA SER A 37 1.54 4.65 -12.34
C SER A 37 2.06 3.27 -11.91
N CYS A 38 2.88 3.23 -10.86
CA CYS A 38 3.38 1.96 -10.32
C CYS A 38 2.22 1.06 -9.89
N PRO A 39 2.08 -0.16 -10.44
CA PRO A 39 0.96 -1.05 -10.13
C PRO A 39 0.85 -1.39 -8.64
N PHE A 40 1.97 -1.42 -7.92
CA PHE A 40 1.99 -1.68 -6.47
C PHE A 40 1.26 -0.61 -5.67
N ASN A 41 1.17 0.64 -6.16
CA ASN A 41 0.44 1.69 -5.45
C ASN A 41 -1.07 1.40 -5.47
N SER A 42 -1.64 1.09 -6.63
CA SER A 42 -3.06 0.78 -6.75
C SER A 42 -3.42 -0.59 -6.16
N LEU A 43 -2.55 -1.59 -6.37
CA LEU A 43 -2.77 -2.94 -5.82
C LEU A 43 -2.70 -2.97 -4.30
N TYR A 44 -1.82 -2.16 -3.69
CA TYR A 44 -1.76 -2.03 -2.24
C TYR A 44 -3.10 -1.54 -1.68
N TRP A 45 -3.65 -0.45 -2.23
CA TRP A 45 -4.93 0.08 -1.74
C TRP A 45 -6.11 -0.83 -2.05
N ARG A 46 -6.14 -1.45 -3.24
CA ARG A 46 -7.15 -2.48 -3.57
C ARG A 46 -7.11 -3.67 -2.60
N PHE A 47 -5.93 -4.10 -2.16
CA PHE A 47 -5.80 -5.16 -1.17
C PHE A 47 -6.34 -4.72 0.20
N MET A 48 -6.01 -3.50 0.62
CA MET A 48 -6.47 -2.93 1.88
C MET A 48 -8.00 -2.80 1.92
N ASP A 49 -8.59 -2.22 0.88
CA ASP A 49 -10.04 -2.05 0.71
C ASP A 49 -10.78 -3.42 0.71
N LYS A 50 -10.36 -4.34 -0.17
CA LYS A 50 -10.99 -5.67 -0.28
C LYS A 50 -11.01 -6.45 1.04
N HIS A 51 -10.03 -6.22 1.91
CA HIS A 51 -9.85 -6.95 3.17
C HIS A 51 -10.11 -6.11 4.42
N GLU A 52 -10.67 -4.91 4.26
CA GLU A 52 -10.90 -3.94 5.34
C GLU A 52 -11.58 -4.57 6.56
N LYS A 53 -12.71 -5.26 6.37
CA LYS A 53 -13.47 -5.90 7.46
C LYS A 53 -12.62 -6.78 8.38
N ARG A 54 -11.58 -7.42 7.83
CA ARG A 54 -10.67 -8.30 8.58
C ARG A 54 -9.44 -7.56 9.08
N LEU A 55 -8.95 -6.55 8.36
CA LEU A 55 -7.69 -5.86 8.65
C LEU A 55 -7.88 -4.63 9.55
N ALA A 56 -9.03 -3.97 9.51
CA ALA A 56 -9.33 -2.78 10.32
C ALA A 56 -9.38 -3.09 11.82
N THR A 57 -9.75 -4.32 12.19
CA THR A 57 -9.74 -4.78 13.60
C THR A 57 -8.34 -5.05 14.13
N ASN A 58 -7.31 -5.10 13.27
CA ASN A 58 -5.93 -5.26 13.71
C ASN A 58 -5.40 -3.89 14.23
N PRO A 59 -5.08 -3.75 15.53
CA PRO A 59 -4.66 -2.47 16.11
C PRO A 59 -3.39 -1.89 15.47
N ARG A 60 -2.59 -2.77 14.86
CA ARG A 60 -1.34 -2.41 14.18
C ARG A 60 -1.55 -1.93 12.73
N ILE A 61 -2.74 -2.08 12.17
CA ILE A 61 -3.12 -1.66 10.81
C ILE A 61 -4.23 -0.61 10.82
N GLY A 62 -5.06 -0.54 11.85
CA GLY A 62 -6.16 0.44 11.95
C GLY A 62 -5.73 1.90 11.72
N MET A 63 -4.51 2.28 12.08
CA MET A 63 -3.94 3.61 11.78
C MET A 63 -3.86 3.92 10.27
N ILE A 64 -3.60 2.91 9.43
CA ILE A 64 -3.53 3.06 7.98
C ILE A 64 -4.92 3.32 7.41
N PHE A 65 -5.94 2.62 7.90
CA PHE A 65 -7.33 2.85 7.49
C PHE A 65 -7.82 4.24 7.89
N ARG A 66 -7.50 4.73 9.10
CA ARG A 66 -7.83 6.12 9.48
C ARG A 66 -7.19 7.17 8.56
N SER A 67 -5.95 6.93 8.13
CA SER A 67 -5.29 7.82 7.16
C SER A 67 -5.92 7.74 5.77
N TRP A 68 -6.52 6.60 5.43
CA TRP A 68 -7.26 6.39 4.18
C TRP A 68 -8.60 7.11 4.21
N ASP A 69 -9.36 6.98 5.30
CA ASP A 69 -10.66 7.64 5.48
C ASP A 69 -10.52 9.17 5.38
N ASN A 70 -9.41 9.72 5.89
CA ASN A 70 -9.10 11.16 5.78
C ASN A 70 -8.69 11.63 4.38
N MET A 71 -8.41 10.73 3.43
CA MET A 71 -8.12 11.09 2.04
C MET A 71 -9.38 11.17 1.17
N GLU A 72 -10.48 10.55 1.59
CA GLU A 72 -11.79 10.63 0.91
C GLU A 72 -12.68 11.76 1.46
N ALA A 73 -12.30 12.40 2.57
CA ALA A 73 -12.98 13.53 3.20
C ALA A 73 -12.56 14.90 2.63
#